data_AF-A0A7S0M0Y1-F1
#
_entry.id   AF-A0A7S0M0Y1-F1
#
_cell.length_a   1.000
_cell.length_b   1.000
_cell.length_c   1.000
_cell.angle_alpha   90.00
_cell.angle_beta   90.00
_cell.angle_gamma   90.00
#
_symmetry.space_group_name_H-M   'P 1'
#
loop_
_entity.id
_entity.type
_entity.pdbx_description
1 polymer ?
#
loop_
_entity_poly.entity_id
_entity_poly.type
_entity_poly.pdbx_seq_one_letter_code
_entity_poly.pdbx_strand_id
1 'polypeptide(L)'
;MLQHLFLDDALRNAVLTAPLAPAPPAKGDETWKCSICTCDNDWSVRCCVACETGERPDKEDPVPHGDLLLQLRRAFRFMMDSDLQAVDTSLLVEACRDLGLHFRVTAQNDSSEFLDKLLERLEREVGGSWQSGVVKQALRVRVSSQLVSAECPHRKPVNPGVFEKSFKVNVERHGTLERAMAEALAGELLTGDSRVECEQCTAEHQANGGGGAGGGGQ
;
A
#
# COMPACT_ATOMS: atom_id res chain seq x y z
N MET A 1 3.70 5.15 -15.01
CA MET A 1 3.59 4.15 -13.93
C MET A 1 4.22 2.81 -14.34
N LEU A 2 3.52 1.87 -15.01
CA LEU A 2 4.08 0.54 -15.34
C LEU A 2 5.41 0.57 -16.12
N GLN A 3 5.54 1.48 -17.09
CA GLN A 3 6.79 1.69 -17.83
C GLN A 3 7.95 2.11 -16.91
N HIS A 4 7.70 2.94 -15.89
CA HIS A 4 8.75 3.32 -14.93
C HIS A 4 9.20 2.12 -14.09
N LEU A 5 8.26 1.26 -13.66
CA LEU A 5 8.59 0.03 -12.93
C LEU A 5 9.40 -0.96 -13.79
N PHE A 6 9.16 -1.00 -15.11
CA PHE A 6 9.91 -1.84 -16.03
C PHE A 6 11.35 -1.34 -16.26
N LEU A 7 11.57 -0.03 -16.21
CA LEU A 7 12.89 0.57 -16.40
C LEU A 7 13.82 0.36 -15.19
N ASP A 8 13.28 -0.01 -14.03
CA ASP A 8 14.10 -0.47 -12.90
C ASP A 8 14.55 -1.92 -13.13
N ASP A 9 15.84 -2.11 -13.40
CA ASP A 9 16.41 -3.42 -13.72
C ASP A 9 16.22 -4.45 -12.60
N ALA A 10 16.35 -4.04 -11.34
CA ALA A 10 16.24 -4.94 -10.20
C ALA A 10 14.79 -5.43 -10.06
N LEU A 11 13.83 -4.51 -10.10
CA LEU A 11 12.40 -4.82 -10.05
C LEU A 11 11.96 -5.62 -11.28
N ARG A 12 12.39 -5.22 -12.48
CA ARG A 12 12.12 -5.96 -13.72
C ARG A 12 12.59 -7.41 -13.61
N ASN A 13 13.83 -7.63 -13.20
CA ASN A 13 14.39 -8.97 -13.06
C ASN A 13 13.68 -9.77 -11.95
N ALA A 14 13.32 -9.13 -10.84
CA ALA A 14 12.55 -9.78 -9.78
C ALA A 14 11.17 -10.25 -10.30
N VAL A 15 10.44 -9.40 -11.02
CA VAL A 15 9.13 -9.74 -11.62
C VAL A 15 9.27 -10.84 -12.66
N LEU A 16 10.30 -10.80 -13.51
CA LEU A 16 10.52 -11.80 -14.56
C LEU A 16 10.92 -13.18 -14.03
N THR A 17 11.57 -13.25 -12.85
CA THR A 17 12.14 -14.49 -12.30
C THR A 17 11.41 -15.04 -11.08
N ALA A 18 10.48 -14.30 -10.49
CA ALA A 18 9.72 -14.76 -9.32
C ALA A 18 9.02 -16.12 -9.55
N PRO A 19 8.89 -16.97 -8.53
CA PRO A 19 8.04 -18.14 -8.65
C PRO A 19 6.60 -17.68 -8.84
N LEU A 20 5.91 -18.24 -9.84
CA LEU A 20 4.47 -18.07 -9.94
C LEU A 20 3.80 -19.04 -8.97
N ALA A 21 2.71 -18.59 -8.34
CA ALA A 21 1.88 -19.50 -7.58
C ALA A 21 1.39 -20.64 -8.49
N PRO A 22 1.23 -21.86 -7.97
CA PRO A 22 0.62 -22.93 -8.73
C PRO A 22 -0.76 -22.49 -9.20
N ALA A 23 -1.14 -22.89 -10.41
CA ALA A 23 -2.47 -22.60 -10.93
C ALA A 23 -3.51 -23.04 -9.88
N PRO A 24 -4.57 -22.24 -9.65
CA PRO A 24 -5.65 -22.69 -8.78
C PRO A 24 -6.13 -24.06 -9.27
N PRO A 25 -6.51 -24.96 -8.35
CA PRO A 25 -7.09 -26.24 -8.76
C PRO A 25 -8.21 -25.96 -9.75
N ALA A 26 -8.28 -26.76 -10.82
CA ALA A 26 -9.37 -26.64 -11.80
C ALA A 26 -10.68 -26.51 -11.03
N LYS A 27 -11.48 -25.48 -11.33
CA LYS A 27 -12.77 -25.24 -10.65
C LYS A 27 -13.51 -26.57 -10.65
N GLY A 28 -13.59 -27.20 -9.47
CA GLY A 28 -14.49 -28.34 -9.26
C GLY A 28 -15.92 -27.86 -9.45
N ASP A 29 -16.87 -28.78 -9.45
CA ASP A 29 -18.31 -28.47 -9.51
C ASP A 29 -18.70 -27.61 -8.30
N GLU A 30 -18.50 -26.29 -8.42
CA GLU A 30 -18.81 -25.30 -7.40
C GLU A 30 -20.33 -25.21 -7.30
N THR A 31 -20.85 -25.24 -6.08
CA THR A 31 -22.28 -25.12 -5.81
C THR A 31 -22.54 -23.94 -4.88
N TRP A 32 -23.73 -23.35 -4.96
CA TRP A 32 -24.19 -22.30 -4.05
C TRP A 32 -25.52 -22.68 -3.42
N LYS A 33 -25.67 -22.32 -2.15
CA LYS A 33 -26.86 -22.61 -1.36
C LYS A 33 -27.84 -21.46 -1.43
N CYS A 34 -29.08 -21.75 -1.84
CA CYS A 34 -30.13 -20.76 -1.94
C CYS A 34 -30.47 -20.18 -0.56
N SER A 35 -30.46 -18.85 -0.43
CA SER A 35 -30.83 -18.15 0.81
C SER A 35 -32.31 -18.28 1.17
N ILE A 36 -33.17 -18.61 0.21
CA ILE A 36 -34.63 -18.71 0.40
C ILE A 36 -35.02 -20.14 0.75
N CYS A 37 -34.69 -21.12 -0.10
CA CYS A 37 -35.15 -22.49 0.05
C CYS A 37 -34.06 -23.49 0.47
N THR A 38 -32.82 -23.01 0.67
CA THR A 38 -31.66 -23.83 1.10
C THR A 38 -31.23 -24.94 0.16
N CYS A 39 -31.80 -25.00 -1.05
CA CYS A 39 -31.38 -25.93 -2.11
C CYS A 39 -29.96 -25.60 -2.60
N ASP A 40 -29.16 -26.63 -2.85
CA ASP A 40 -27.85 -26.50 -3.48
C ASP A 40 -28.02 -26.41 -5.00
N ASN A 41 -27.38 -25.42 -5.61
CA ASN A 41 -27.49 -25.12 -7.03
C ASN A 41 -26.10 -25.14 -7.63
N ASP A 42 -25.99 -25.52 -8.90
CA ASP A 42 -24.76 -25.37 -9.66
C ASP A 42 -24.36 -23.89 -9.76
N TRP A 43 -23.07 -23.57 -9.65
CA TRP A 43 -22.62 -22.19 -9.76
C TRP A 43 -22.92 -21.56 -11.12
N SER A 44 -23.10 -22.33 -12.19
CA SER A 44 -23.46 -21.82 -13.53
C SER A 44 -24.86 -21.21 -13.61
N VAL A 45 -25.79 -21.57 -12.71
CA VAL A 45 -27.16 -21.03 -12.72
C VAL A 45 -27.28 -19.75 -11.90
N ARG A 46 -27.91 -18.72 -12.49
CA ARG A 46 -28.14 -17.40 -11.86
C ARG A 46 -29.25 -17.40 -10.81
N CYS A 47 -30.25 -18.25 -11.01
CA CYS A 47 -31.42 -18.37 -10.13
C CYS A 47 -31.50 -19.79 -9.58
N CYS A 48 -32.11 -19.92 -8.40
CA CYS A 48 -32.27 -21.20 -7.74
C CYS A 48 -33.20 -22.12 -8.55
N VAL A 49 -32.75 -23.35 -8.82
CA VAL A 49 -33.52 -24.34 -9.60
C VAL A 49 -34.80 -24.80 -8.92
N ALA A 50 -34.89 -24.63 -7.59
CA ALA A 50 -36.02 -25.12 -6.80
C ALA A 50 -37.10 -24.05 -6.55
N CYS A 51 -36.70 -22.79 -6.32
CA CYS A 51 -37.65 -21.73 -5.97
C CYS A 51 -37.73 -20.59 -6.99
N GLU A 52 -36.85 -20.57 -7.99
CA GLU A 52 -36.72 -19.56 -9.06
C GLU A 52 -36.54 -18.11 -8.58
N THR A 53 -36.61 -17.87 -7.28
CA THR A 53 -36.61 -16.55 -6.64
C THR A 53 -35.29 -16.25 -5.96
N GLY A 54 -34.59 -17.27 -5.47
CA GLY A 54 -33.25 -17.11 -4.89
C GLY A 54 -32.25 -16.77 -5.98
N GLU A 55 -31.50 -15.68 -5.80
CA GLU A 55 -30.42 -15.28 -6.69
C GLU A 55 -29.07 -15.78 -6.18
N ARG A 56 -28.22 -16.20 -7.12
CA ARG A 56 -26.85 -16.57 -6.82
C ARG A 56 -26.11 -15.34 -6.29
N PRO A 57 -25.43 -15.43 -5.13
CA PRO A 57 -24.56 -14.36 -4.65
C PRO A 57 -23.51 -13.99 -5.72
N ASP A 58 -23.14 -12.72 -5.78
CA ASP A 58 -21.98 -12.33 -6.56
C ASP A 58 -20.75 -13.01 -5.96
N LYS A 59 -20.01 -13.75 -6.81
CA LYS A 59 -18.73 -14.30 -6.40
C LYS A 59 -17.76 -13.11 -6.37
N GLU A 60 -17.36 -12.69 -5.19
CA GLU A 60 -16.00 -12.18 -5.06
C GLU A 60 -15.11 -13.41 -5.30
N ASP A 61 -14.80 -13.69 -6.57
CA ASP A 61 -13.78 -14.67 -6.90
C ASP A 61 -12.55 -14.25 -6.09
N PRO A 62 -12.00 -15.10 -5.20
CA PRO A 62 -10.71 -14.79 -4.63
C PRO A 62 -9.79 -14.64 -5.82
N VAL A 63 -9.26 -13.42 -6.04
CA VAL A 63 -8.33 -13.20 -7.14
C VAL A 63 -7.25 -14.26 -7.00
N PRO A 64 -7.08 -15.12 -8.03
CA PRO A 64 -6.15 -16.22 -7.93
C PRO A 64 -4.81 -15.65 -7.46
N HIS A 65 -4.30 -16.17 -6.35
CA HIS A 65 -2.94 -15.85 -5.93
C HIS A 65 -2.01 -16.10 -7.13
N GLY A 66 -1.26 -15.08 -7.55
CA GLY A 66 -0.30 -15.17 -8.64
C GLY A 66 -0.76 -14.61 -10.00
N ASP A 67 -2.03 -14.21 -10.17
CA ASP A 67 -2.48 -13.69 -11.47
C ASP A 67 -1.89 -12.31 -11.78
N LEU A 68 -1.77 -11.43 -10.77
CA LEU A 68 -1.15 -10.11 -10.97
C LEU A 68 0.31 -10.25 -11.43
N LEU A 69 1.12 -11.05 -10.73
CA LEU A 69 2.52 -11.29 -11.05
C LEU A 69 2.66 -11.95 -12.44
N LEU A 70 1.76 -12.89 -12.78
CA LEU A 70 1.74 -13.51 -14.10
C LEU A 70 1.46 -12.48 -15.21
N GLN A 71 0.41 -11.66 -15.07
CA GLN A 71 0.07 -10.68 -16.10
C GLN A 71 1.12 -9.56 -16.17
N LEU A 72 1.68 -9.14 -15.03
CA LEU A 72 2.76 -8.16 -15.00
C LEU A 72 4.04 -8.71 -15.67
N ARG A 73 4.37 -9.98 -15.42
CA ARG A 73 5.46 -10.68 -16.12
C ARG A 73 5.22 -10.75 -17.61
N ARG A 74 4.00 -11.07 -18.07
CA ARG A 74 3.66 -11.07 -19.51
C ARG A 74 3.87 -9.69 -20.12
N ALA A 75 3.41 -8.64 -19.45
CA ALA A 75 3.61 -7.27 -19.91
C ALA A 75 5.11 -6.90 -19.97
N PHE A 76 5.90 -7.23 -18.94
CA PHE A 76 7.33 -6.95 -18.90
C PHE A 76 8.10 -7.76 -19.95
N ARG A 77 7.76 -9.03 -20.12
CA ARG A 77 8.33 -9.91 -21.14
C ARG A 77 8.06 -9.38 -22.55
N PHE A 78 6.83 -8.92 -22.80
CA PHE A 78 6.47 -8.30 -24.07
C PHE A 78 7.27 -7.02 -24.32
N MET A 79 7.37 -6.13 -23.32
CA MET A 79 8.18 -4.90 -23.44
C MET A 79 9.67 -5.17 -23.65
N MET A 80 10.17 -6.35 -23.30
CA MET A 80 11.56 -6.74 -23.47
C MET A 80 11.83 -7.38 -24.84
N ASP A 81 10.93 -8.25 -25.30
CA ASP A 81 11.20 -9.17 -26.43
C ASP A 81 10.36 -8.86 -27.69
N SER A 82 9.31 -8.04 -27.61
CA SER A 82 8.41 -7.80 -28.74
C SER A 82 8.86 -6.65 -29.63
N ASP A 83 8.78 -6.83 -30.95
CA ASP A 83 8.96 -5.76 -31.95
C ASP A 83 7.70 -4.90 -32.16
N LEU A 84 6.59 -5.25 -31.49
CA LEU A 84 5.34 -4.51 -31.61
C LEU A 84 5.39 -3.21 -30.80
N GLN A 85 4.67 -2.20 -31.28
CA GLN A 85 4.67 -0.86 -30.69
C GLN A 85 3.94 -0.78 -29.32
N ALA A 86 3.02 -1.69 -29.05
CA ALA A 86 2.16 -1.63 -27.86
C ALA A 86 1.79 -3.02 -27.34
N VAL A 87 1.63 -3.10 -26.02
CA VAL A 87 1.17 -4.29 -25.30
C VAL A 87 -0.31 -4.16 -24.98
N ASP A 88 -1.08 -5.24 -25.19
CA ASP A 88 -2.45 -5.34 -24.68
C ASP A 88 -2.42 -5.63 -23.16
N THR A 89 -2.95 -4.68 -22.38
CA THR A 89 -2.98 -4.75 -20.92
C THR A 89 -4.33 -5.19 -20.36
N SER A 90 -5.31 -5.62 -21.17
CA SER A 90 -6.65 -5.96 -20.68
C SER A 90 -6.63 -7.01 -19.56
N LEU A 91 -5.80 -8.05 -19.67
CA LEU A 91 -5.64 -9.05 -18.62
C LEU A 91 -4.96 -8.50 -17.36
N LEU A 92 -3.98 -7.60 -17.52
CA LEU A 92 -3.34 -6.95 -16.38
C LEU A 92 -4.32 -6.04 -15.64
N VAL A 93 -5.17 -5.31 -16.37
CA VAL A 93 -6.22 -4.47 -15.78
C VAL A 93 -7.21 -5.33 -15.01
N GLU A 94 -7.57 -6.51 -15.53
CA GLU A 94 -8.41 -7.47 -14.82
C GLU A 94 -7.78 -7.94 -13.52
N ALA A 95 -6.51 -8.33 -13.56
CA ALA A 95 -5.75 -8.76 -12.39
C ALA A 95 -5.54 -7.65 -11.34
N CYS A 96 -5.81 -6.38 -11.67
CA CYS A 96 -5.77 -5.26 -10.73
C CYS A 96 -7.10 -5.00 -10.00
N ARG A 97 -8.18 -5.73 -10.30
CA ARG A 97 -9.51 -5.44 -9.73
C ARG A 97 -9.57 -5.55 -8.20
N ASP A 98 -8.73 -6.37 -7.59
CA ASP A 98 -8.65 -6.57 -6.13
C ASP A 98 -7.68 -5.61 -5.42
N LEU A 99 -7.09 -4.65 -6.14
CA LEU A 99 -6.21 -3.66 -5.51
C LEU A 99 -6.96 -2.79 -4.48
N GLY A 100 -8.29 -2.75 -4.53
CA GLY A 100 -9.11 -1.96 -3.61
C GLY A 100 -8.87 -0.46 -3.78
N LEU A 101 -8.80 -0.01 -5.03
CA LEU A 101 -8.69 1.41 -5.40
C LEU A 101 -9.99 2.16 -5.08
N HIS A 102 -9.88 3.48 -4.92
CA HIS A 102 -11.05 4.32 -4.70
C HIS A 102 -12.10 4.23 -5.81
N PHE A 103 -11.67 4.14 -7.08
CA PHE A 103 -12.55 3.91 -8.22
C PHE A 103 -12.27 2.57 -8.89
N ARG A 104 -13.19 2.13 -9.76
CA ARG A 104 -12.97 0.94 -10.60
C ARG A 104 -11.68 1.12 -11.42
N VAL A 105 -10.97 0.02 -11.68
CA VAL A 105 -9.70 0.02 -12.44
C VAL A 105 -9.82 0.57 -13.87
N THR A 106 -11.04 0.63 -14.43
CA THR A 106 -11.33 1.19 -15.75
C THR A 106 -11.60 2.70 -15.72
N ALA A 107 -11.67 3.31 -14.54
CA ALA A 107 -11.83 4.74 -14.34
C ALA A 107 -10.47 5.42 -14.08
N GLN A 108 -10.45 6.76 -14.15
CA GLN A 108 -9.28 7.54 -13.76
C GLN A 108 -9.07 7.41 -12.23
N ASN A 109 -7.88 6.98 -11.83
CA ASN A 109 -7.49 6.80 -10.43
C ASN A 109 -6.24 7.63 -10.11
N ASP A 110 -5.99 7.86 -8.82
CA ASP A 110 -4.72 8.41 -8.34
C ASP A 110 -3.58 7.43 -8.63
N SER A 111 -2.57 7.88 -9.35
CA SER A 111 -1.41 7.06 -9.70
C SER A 111 -0.57 6.63 -8.49
N SER A 112 -0.54 7.45 -7.43
CA SER A 112 0.19 7.12 -6.20
C SER A 112 -0.54 6.04 -5.41
N GLU A 113 -1.87 6.14 -5.29
CA GLU A 113 -2.69 5.08 -4.68
C GLU A 113 -2.52 3.77 -5.45
N PHE A 114 -2.62 3.83 -6.80
CA PHE A 114 -2.43 2.65 -7.63
C PHE A 114 -1.04 2.01 -7.44
N LEU A 115 0.02 2.82 -7.37
CA LEU A 115 1.38 2.34 -7.11
C LEU A 115 1.48 1.62 -5.77
N ASP A 116 0.96 2.24 -4.72
CA ASP A 116 1.05 1.71 -3.36
C ASP A 116 0.35 0.35 -3.28
N LYS A 117 -0.88 0.26 -3.79
CA LYS A 117 -1.67 -0.98 -3.82
C LYS A 117 -1.04 -2.05 -4.71
N LEU A 118 -0.55 -1.67 -5.88
CA LEU A 118 0.13 -2.61 -6.80
C LEU A 118 1.36 -3.23 -6.16
N LEU A 119 2.22 -2.44 -5.52
CA LEU A 119 3.42 -2.94 -4.85
C LEU A 119 3.08 -3.80 -3.63
N GLU A 120 2.08 -3.41 -2.84
CA GLU A 120 1.56 -4.25 -1.74
C GLU A 120 1.06 -5.60 -2.24
N ARG A 121 0.29 -5.62 -3.32
CA ARG A 121 -0.23 -6.85 -3.91
C ARG A 121 0.90 -7.71 -4.45
N LEU A 122 1.85 -7.11 -5.17
CA LEU A 122 3.00 -7.80 -5.74
C LEU A 122 3.90 -8.39 -4.65
N GLU A 123 4.17 -7.64 -3.57
CA GLU A 123 4.95 -8.09 -2.42
C GLU A 123 4.35 -9.35 -1.76
N ARG A 124 3.01 -9.43 -1.68
CA ARG A 124 2.31 -10.63 -1.20
C ARG A 124 2.51 -11.82 -2.14
N GLU A 125 2.43 -11.63 -3.45
CA GLU A 125 2.57 -12.73 -4.43
C GLU A 125 3.99 -13.29 -4.50
N VAL A 126 4.99 -12.43 -4.34
CA VAL A 126 6.39 -12.87 -4.25
C VAL A 126 6.79 -13.24 -2.81
N GLY A 127 5.85 -13.26 -1.87
CA GLY A 127 6.09 -13.59 -0.47
C GLY A 127 6.79 -14.94 -0.31
N GLY A 128 7.73 -15.02 0.64
CA GLY A 128 8.53 -16.23 0.86
C GLY A 128 9.68 -16.44 -0.14
N SER A 129 9.84 -15.55 -1.12
CA SER A 129 10.96 -15.57 -2.07
C SER A 129 11.92 -14.38 -1.86
N TRP A 130 13.13 -14.46 -2.40
CA TRP A 130 14.11 -13.35 -2.31
C TRP A 130 13.65 -12.10 -3.08
N GLN A 131 12.81 -12.29 -4.10
CA GLN A 131 12.22 -11.22 -4.89
C GLN A 131 11.35 -10.29 -4.03
N SER A 132 10.77 -10.79 -2.94
CA SER A 132 10.05 -9.94 -1.96
C SER A 132 10.95 -8.85 -1.38
N GLY A 133 12.22 -9.16 -1.12
CA GLY A 133 13.20 -8.17 -0.66
C GLY A 133 13.44 -7.07 -1.69
N VAL A 134 13.54 -7.43 -2.98
CA VAL A 134 13.73 -6.48 -4.07
C VAL A 134 12.50 -5.61 -4.28
N VAL A 135 11.30 -6.20 -4.33
CA VAL A 135 10.04 -5.45 -4.48
C VAL A 135 9.86 -4.45 -3.34
N LYS A 136 10.17 -4.85 -2.10
CA LYS A 136 10.13 -3.94 -0.93
C LYS A 136 11.16 -2.82 -1.01
N GLN A 137 12.27 -3.01 -1.71
CA GLN A 137 13.38 -2.06 -1.79
C GLN A 137 13.30 -1.11 -2.98
N ALA A 138 12.63 -1.52 -4.07
CA ALA A 138 12.64 -0.83 -5.37
C ALA A 138 12.24 0.66 -5.29
N LEU A 139 11.44 1.06 -4.30
CA LEU A 139 10.98 2.44 -4.11
C LEU A 139 11.05 2.89 -2.64
N ARG A 140 11.94 2.29 -1.85
CA ARG A 140 11.96 2.46 -0.40
C ARG A 140 12.72 3.72 0.02
N VAL A 141 12.02 4.67 0.62
CA VAL A 141 12.58 5.86 1.25
C VAL A 141 12.55 5.69 2.76
N ARG A 142 13.61 6.07 3.48
CA ARG A 142 13.60 6.10 4.95
C ARG A 142 13.33 7.52 5.44
N VAL A 143 12.24 7.72 6.14
CA VAL A 143 11.83 9.02 6.68
C VAL A 143 11.89 8.97 8.20
N SER A 144 12.67 9.87 8.81
CA SER A 144 12.71 10.05 10.26
C SER A 144 12.12 11.40 10.64
N SER A 145 11.18 11.39 11.57
CA SER A 145 10.48 12.58 12.07
C SER A 145 10.85 12.83 13.53
N GLN A 146 11.08 14.09 13.87
CA GLN A 146 11.44 14.53 15.22
C GLN A 146 10.61 15.74 15.63
N LEU A 147 10.21 15.78 16.89
CA LEU A 147 9.71 16.97 17.54
C LEU A 147 10.89 17.68 18.19
N VAL A 148 11.09 18.93 17.79
CA VAL A 148 12.14 19.80 18.31
C VAL A 148 11.44 20.97 18.99
N SER A 149 11.65 21.11 20.31
CA SER A 149 11.10 22.25 21.02
C SER A 149 11.85 23.53 20.62
N ALA A 150 11.10 24.62 20.44
CA ALA A 150 11.68 25.95 20.25
C ALA A 150 12.08 26.62 21.59
N GLU A 151 11.52 26.15 22.69
CA GLU A 151 11.64 26.78 24.03
C GLU A 151 12.62 26.05 24.95
N CYS A 152 13.01 24.81 24.62
CA CYS A 152 13.94 24.00 25.40
C CYS A 152 14.81 23.12 24.49
N PRO A 153 15.96 22.59 24.97
CA PRO A 153 16.88 21.82 24.13
C PRO A 153 16.39 20.40 23.81
N HIS A 154 15.25 19.98 24.35
CA HIS A 154 14.74 18.63 24.23
C HIS A 154 14.29 18.30 22.79
N ARG A 155 14.65 17.09 22.35
CA ARG A 155 14.26 16.51 21.06
C ARG A 155 13.64 15.15 21.31
N LYS A 156 12.49 14.91 20.69
CA LYS A 156 11.77 13.64 20.78
C LYS A 156 11.63 13.04 19.38
N PRO A 157 12.21 11.86 19.09
CA PRO A 157 11.90 11.16 17.84
C PRO A 157 10.43 10.75 17.85
N VAL A 158 9.68 11.12 16.81
CA VAL A 158 8.30 10.67 16.59
C VAL A 158 8.32 9.28 15.97
N ASN A 159 9.24 9.06 15.04
CA ASN A 159 9.46 7.76 14.45
C ASN A 159 10.97 7.49 14.26
N PRO A 160 11.44 6.24 14.46
CA PRO A 160 12.86 5.87 14.38
C PRO A 160 13.35 5.66 12.93
N GLY A 161 12.68 6.28 11.94
CA GLY A 161 12.90 6.02 10.53
C GLY A 161 11.93 4.98 9.98
N VAL A 162 10.76 5.41 9.52
CA VAL A 162 9.77 4.57 8.84
C VAL A 162 10.16 4.49 7.37
N PHE A 163 9.92 3.33 6.76
CA PHE A 163 10.09 3.18 5.32
C PHE A 163 8.79 3.53 4.60
N GLU A 164 8.88 4.48 3.69
CA GLU A 164 7.79 4.94 2.83
C GLU A 164 8.10 4.61 1.37
N LYS A 165 7.05 4.50 0.54
CA LYS A 165 7.16 4.21 -0.90
C LYS A 165 7.37 5.46 -1.75
N SER A 166 7.13 6.64 -1.18
CA SER A 166 7.29 7.93 -1.84
C SER A 166 7.61 9.02 -0.82
N PHE A 167 8.24 10.09 -1.28
CA PHE A 167 8.43 11.32 -0.51
C PHE A 167 7.62 12.43 -1.18
N LYS A 168 6.61 12.95 -0.49
CA LYS A 168 5.69 13.95 -1.04
C LYS A 168 6.25 15.35 -0.82
N VAL A 169 6.27 16.14 -1.88
CA VAL A 169 6.69 17.55 -1.85
C VAL A 169 5.61 18.44 -2.43
N ASN A 170 5.40 19.61 -1.85
CA ASN A 170 4.50 20.60 -2.41
C ASN A 170 5.26 21.51 -3.37
N VAL A 171 4.88 21.50 -4.65
CA VAL A 171 5.56 22.28 -5.69
C VAL A 171 4.88 23.61 -6.01
N GLU A 172 3.62 23.81 -5.60
CA GLU A 172 2.76 24.91 -6.06
C GLU A 172 3.35 26.30 -5.73
N ARG A 173 4.13 26.40 -4.63
CA ARG A 173 4.62 27.67 -4.10
C ARG A 173 6.14 27.88 -4.22
N HIS A 174 6.88 26.90 -4.74
CA HIS A 174 8.33 26.85 -4.57
C HIS A 174 9.15 27.04 -5.85
N GLY A 175 8.51 27.00 -7.03
CA GLY A 175 9.13 27.29 -8.35
C GLY A 175 10.20 26.29 -8.82
N THR A 176 10.85 25.58 -7.89
CA THR A 176 11.91 24.58 -8.10
C THR A 176 11.71 23.43 -7.12
N LEU A 177 12.11 22.21 -7.51
CA LEU A 177 12.01 21.02 -6.67
C LEU A 177 12.88 21.14 -5.41
N GLU A 178 14.08 21.71 -5.53
CA GLU A 178 15.03 21.87 -4.43
C GLU A 178 14.43 22.70 -3.29
N ARG A 179 13.72 23.78 -3.63
CA ARG A 179 13.01 24.61 -2.65
C ARG A 179 11.82 23.88 -2.01
N ALA A 180 11.08 23.11 -2.80
CA ALA A 180 9.97 22.29 -2.29
C ALA A 180 10.48 21.21 -1.31
N MET A 181 11.62 20.58 -1.63
CA MET A 181 12.28 19.61 -0.77
C MET A 181 12.85 20.25 0.50
N ALA A 182 13.49 21.42 0.37
CA ALA A 182 14.04 22.15 1.52
C ALA A 182 12.94 22.52 2.51
N GLU A 183 11.79 22.98 2.03
CA GLU A 183 10.62 23.27 2.88
C GLU A 183 10.09 22.01 3.56
N ALA A 184 9.89 20.93 2.81
CA ALA A 184 9.42 19.67 3.37
C ALA A 184 10.35 19.10 4.47
N LEU A 185 11.66 19.33 4.34
CA LEU A 185 12.67 18.93 5.33
C LEU A 185 12.81 19.91 6.51
N ALA A 186 12.46 21.18 6.31
CA ALA A 186 12.46 22.18 7.38
C ALA A 186 11.42 21.83 8.48
N GLY A 187 10.37 21.10 8.09
CA GLY A 187 9.29 20.68 8.97
C GLY A 187 8.28 21.80 9.23
N GLU A 188 7.24 21.48 9.99
CA GLU A 188 6.16 22.41 10.29
C GLU A 188 6.28 22.90 11.73
N LEU A 189 6.13 24.22 11.93
CA LEU A 189 6.07 24.78 13.27
C LEU A 189 4.68 24.52 13.87
N LEU A 190 4.62 23.60 14.83
CA LEU A 190 3.40 23.25 15.53
C LEU A 190 3.04 24.34 16.56
N THR A 191 2.05 25.18 16.21
CA THR A 191 1.55 26.28 17.05
C THR A 191 0.03 26.19 17.24
N GLY A 192 -0.52 27.03 18.12
CA GLY A 192 -1.96 27.07 18.41
C GLY A 192 -2.48 25.74 18.93
N ASP A 193 -3.60 25.27 18.37
CA ASP A 193 -4.27 24.02 18.77
C ASP A 193 -3.45 22.75 18.49
N SER A 194 -2.40 22.84 17.65
CA SER A 194 -1.47 21.74 17.36
C SER A 194 -0.19 21.79 18.18
N ARG A 195 -0.04 22.73 19.11
CA ARG A 195 1.16 22.87 19.96
C ARG A 195 1.36 21.60 20.79
N VAL A 196 2.57 21.05 20.75
CA VAL A 196 2.93 19.86 21.53
C VAL A 196 3.64 20.28 22.81
N GLU A 197 3.20 19.76 23.95
CA GLU A 197 3.86 19.98 25.24
C GLU A 197 5.11 19.10 25.39
N CYS A 198 6.18 19.67 25.95
CA CYS A 198 7.40 18.93 26.18
C CYS A 198 7.29 18.02 27.40
N GLU A 199 7.02 16.73 27.17
CA GLU A 199 6.92 15.70 28.22
C GLU A 199 8.15 15.64 29.15
N GLN A 200 9.36 15.90 28.62
CA GLN A 200 10.59 15.88 29.41
C GLN A 200 10.64 17.05 30.42
N CYS A 201 10.27 18.26 29.99
CA CYS A 201 10.15 19.39 30.91
C CYS A 201 9.06 19.15 31.96
N THR A 202 7.90 18.62 31.54
CA THR A 202 6.81 18.29 32.48
C THR A 202 7.26 17.27 33.53
N ALA A 203 8.01 16.24 33.13
CA ALA A 203 8.56 15.24 34.04
C ALA A 203 9.60 15.83 35.01
N GLU A 204 10.49 16.70 34.54
CA GLU A 204 11.47 17.40 35.38
C GLU A 204 10.81 18.30 36.42
N HIS A 205 9.76 19.02 36.03
CA HIS A 205 8.99 19.85 36.95
C HIS A 205 8.25 19.02 38.01
N GLN A 206 7.71 17.85 37.64
CA GLN A 206 7.08 16.93 38.59
C GLN A 206 8.09 16.27 39.54
N ALA A 207 9.28 15.92 39.04
CA ALA A 207 10.37 15.37 39.86
C ALA A 207 10.93 16.40 40.86
N ASN A 208 11.07 17.66 40.45
CA ASN A 208 11.55 18.74 41.32
C ASN A 208 10.46 19.32 42.25
N GLY A 209 9.17 19.21 41.88
CA GLY A 209 8.04 19.64 42.70
C GLY A 209 7.62 18.66 43.80
N GLY A 210 8.08 17.41 43.75
CA GLY A 210 7.76 16.35 44.73
C GLY A 210 8.59 16.35 46.03
N GLY A 211 9.56 17.27 46.17
CA GLY A 211 10.49 17.31 47.31
C GLY A 211 10.13 18.26 48.46
N GLY A 212 8.94 18.87 48.45
CA GLY A 212 8.60 19.99 49.34
C GLY A 212 7.40 19.74 50.27
N ALA A 213 7.39 18.66 51.05
CA ALA A 213 6.48 18.53 52.19
C ALA A 213 7.21 17.87 53.38
N GLY A 214 8.25 18.54 53.85
CA GLY A 214 8.99 18.17 55.05
C GLY A 214 9.37 19.41 55.87
N GLY A 215 8.56 19.70 56.89
CA GLY A 215 8.97 20.48 58.07
C GLY A 215 8.66 21.98 58.06
N GLY A 216 7.85 22.44 59.02
CA GLY A 216 7.83 23.85 59.40
C GLY A 216 6.61 24.39 60.14
N GLY A 217 6.33 23.89 61.36
CA GLY A 217 5.85 24.70 62.50
C GLY A 217 4.39 25.19 62.53
N GLN A 218 3.61 24.70 63.50
CA GLN A 218 3.43 25.34 64.82
C GLN A 218 2.87 24.34 65.81
#